data_AF-A0A7R9X0A5-F1
#
_entry.id   AF-A0A7R9X0A5-F1
#
_cell.length_a   1.000
_cell.length_b   1.000
_cell.length_c   1.000
_cell.angle_alpha   90.00
_cell.angle_beta   90.00
_cell.angle_gamma   90.00
#
_symmetry.space_group_name_H-M   'P 1'
#
loop_
_entity.id
_entity.type
_entity.pdbx_description
1 polymer ?
#
loop_
_entity_poly.entity_id
_entity_poly.type
_entity_poly.pdbx_seq_one_letter_code
_entity_poly.pdbx_strand_id
1 'polypeptide(L)'
;MADDEQEQEAPPAQGKKKEKLCYNCMQHGHIARACPNPRVEGEARAEVNKDRARFRRCFNCGKMGHISADCTKPANNKACYNCGNEGHIAKDCPNPKASE
;
A
#
# COMPACT_ATOMS: atom_id res chain seq x y z
N MET A 1 -2.56 -43.19 39.91
CA MET A 1 -3.35 -43.23 38.67
C MET A 1 -4.05 -41.89 38.55
N ALA A 2 -3.95 -41.05 37.53
CA ALA A 2 -3.14 -40.87 36.31
C ALA A 2 -3.21 -39.34 36.10
N ASP A 3 -2.10 -38.61 36.00
CA ASP A 3 -1.44 -38.32 34.72
C ASP A 3 -2.46 -37.96 33.64
N ASP A 4 -2.66 -36.67 33.39
CA ASP A 4 -2.97 -36.18 32.04
C ASP A 4 -2.70 -34.67 31.98
N GLU A 5 -1.47 -34.35 31.59
CA GLU A 5 -1.07 -33.07 31.01
C GLU A 5 -1.99 -32.76 29.83
N GLN A 6 -2.74 -31.67 29.87
CA GLN A 6 -3.33 -31.10 28.65
C GLN A 6 -2.70 -29.74 28.36
N GLU A 7 -1.54 -29.91 27.74
CA GLU A 7 -0.87 -29.14 26.69
C GLU A 7 -1.41 -27.76 26.31
N GLN A 8 -0.41 -26.89 26.16
CA GLN A 8 -0.47 -25.53 25.68
C GLN A 8 -0.68 -25.52 24.15
N GLU A 9 -1.90 -25.28 23.68
CA GLU A 9 -2.10 -24.95 22.27
C GLU A 9 -1.84 -23.45 22.04
N ALA A 10 -0.59 -23.11 21.68
CA ALA A 10 -0.24 -21.80 21.16
C ALA A 10 -0.98 -21.56 19.83
N PRO A 11 -1.63 -20.40 19.61
CA PRO A 11 -2.32 -20.12 18.35
C PRO A 11 -1.32 -20.12 17.19
N PRO A 12 -1.66 -20.71 16.02
CA PRO A 12 -0.77 -20.74 14.88
C PRO A 12 -0.41 -19.30 14.47
N ALA A 13 0.89 -19.04 14.38
CA ALA A 13 1.46 -17.78 13.90
C ALA A 13 1.06 -17.55 12.44
N GLN A 14 -0.15 -17.03 12.24
CA GLN A 14 -0.66 -16.64 10.94
C GLN A 14 0.08 -15.38 10.50
N GLY A 15 1.07 -15.55 9.62
CA GLY A 15 1.74 -14.45 8.95
C GLY A 15 0.71 -13.49 8.36
N LYS A 16 0.67 -12.27 8.91
CA LYS A 16 -0.31 -11.23 8.58
C LYS A 16 -0.18 -10.86 7.11
N LYS A 17 -1.01 -11.46 6.24
CA LYS A 17 -1.08 -11.08 4.82
C LYS A 17 -1.56 -9.62 4.78
N LYS A 18 -0.68 -8.68 4.41
CA LYS A 18 -1.01 -7.24 4.28
C LYS A 18 -2.28 -7.11 3.44
N GLU A 19 -3.39 -6.77 4.08
CA GLU A 19 -4.71 -6.79 3.44
C GLU A 19 -4.72 -5.82 2.27
N LYS A 20 -5.10 -6.30 1.08
CA LYS A 20 -5.05 -5.49 -0.14
C LYS A 20 -6.22 -4.52 -0.11
N LEU A 21 -5.91 -3.22 -0.11
CA LEU A 21 -6.89 -2.14 -0.21
C LEU A 21 -7.18 -1.79 -1.68
N CYS A 22 -8.46 -1.70 -2.02
CA CYS A 22 -8.92 -1.24 -3.31
C CYS A 22 -8.98 0.29 -3.36
N TYR A 23 -8.12 0.90 -4.16
CA TYR A 23 -8.13 2.36 -4.38
C TYR A 23 -9.18 2.84 -5.40
N ASN A 24 -10.23 2.06 -5.64
CA ASN A 24 -11.40 2.48 -6.41
C ASN A 24 -12.62 2.66 -5.50
N CYS A 25 -12.89 1.69 -4.62
CA CYS A 25 -14.02 1.72 -3.69
C CYS A 25 -13.63 1.78 -2.20
N MET A 26 -12.33 1.87 -1.88
CA MET A 26 -11.77 1.92 -0.52
C MET A 26 -12.08 0.69 0.35
N GLN A 27 -12.44 -0.44 -0.25
CA GLN A 27 -12.69 -1.69 0.45
C GLN A 27 -11.45 -2.60 0.46
N HIS A 28 -11.33 -3.41 1.51
CA HIS A 28 -10.28 -4.42 1.66
C HIS A 28 -10.65 -5.72 0.92
N GLY A 29 -9.68 -6.62 0.77
CA GLY A 29 -9.88 -7.94 0.16
C GLY A 29 -9.63 -8.00 -1.36
N HIS A 30 -9.52 -6.85 -2.04
CA HIS A 30 -9.20 -6.79 -3.46
C HIS A 30 -8.39 -5.55 -3.83
N ILE A 31 -7.78 -5.55 -5.01
CA ILE A 31 -7.08 -4.38 -5.57
C ILE A 31 -7.95 -3.67 -6.61
N ALA A 32 -7.63 -2.43 -6.95
CA ALA A 32 -8.37 -1.62 -7.94
C ALA A 32 -8.54 -2.28 -9.33
N ARG A 33 -7.73 -3.30 -9.66
CA ARG A 33 -7.87 -4.10 -10.90
C ARG A 33 -8.92 -5.20 -10.81
N ALA A 34 -9.20 -5.70 -9.61
CA ALA A 34 -10.18 -6.74 -9.33
C ALA A 34 -11.41 -6.15 -8.60
N CYS A 35 -11.64 -4.85 -8.76
CA CYS A 35 -12.80 -4.20 -8.15
C CYS A 35 -14.06 -4.62 -8.91
N PRO A 36 -15.10 -5.13 -8.20
CA PRO A 36 -16.37 -5.50 -8.84
C PRO A 36 -17.17 -4.27 -9.29
N ASN A 37 -16.86 -3.10 -8.74
CA ASN A 37 -17.50 -1.84 -9.10
C ASN A 37 -16.84 -1.24 -10.35
N PRO A 38 -17.60 -0.52 -11.19
CA PRO A 38 -17.04 0.22 -12.31
C PRO A 38 -16.02 1.25 -11.82
N ARG A 39 -15.11 1.65 -12.71
CA ARG A 39 -14.20 2.76 -12.40
C ARG A 39 -15.02 4.04 -12.31
N VAL A 40 -14.87 4.74 -11.20
CA VAL A 40 -15.41 6.10 -11.07
C VAL A 40 -14.60 7.05 -11.94
N GLU A 41 -15.26 7.99 -12.60
CA GLU A 41 -14.65 9.00 -13.46
C GLU A 41 -15.00 10.41 -12.98
N GLY A 42 -14.37 11.43 -13.57
CA GLY A 42 -14.64 12.83 -13.27
C GLY A 42 -14.39 13.19 -11.79
N GLU A 43 -15.30 13.98 -11.21
CA GLU A 43 -15.17 14.50 -9.84
C GLU A 43 -15.17 13.38 -8.78
N ALA A 44 -15.94 12.31 -8.99
CA ALA A 44 -15.93 11.15 -8.09
C ALA A 44 -14.54 10.49 -8.02
N ARG A 45 -13.77 10.55 -9.12
CA ARG A 45 -12.38 10.06 -9.14
C ARG A 45 -11.46 10.95 -8.31
N ALA A 46 -11.69 12.27 -8.30
CA ALA A 46 -10.90 13.21 -7.52
C ALA A 46 -11.07 12.96 -6.02
N GLU A 47 -12.29 12.69 -5.54
CA GLU A 47 -12.53 12.34 -4.13
C GLU A 47 -11.80 11.04 -3.75
N VAL A 48 -11.92 9.98 -4.56
CA VAL A 48 -11.19 8.73 -4.32
C VAL A 48 -9.66 8.92 -4.29
N ASN A 49 -9.14 9.82 -5.12
CA ASN A 49 -7.72 10.16 -5.12
C ASN A 49 -7.30 10.89 -3.84
N LYS A 50 -8.16 11.74 -3.27
CA LYS A 50 -7.94 12.46 -2.01
C LYS A 50 -7.88 11.50 -0.82
N ASP A 51 -8.79 10.53 -0.75
CA ASP A 51 -8.71 9.48 0.26
C ASP A 51 -7.43 8.65 0.10
N ARG A 52 -7.07 8.29 -1.14
CA ARG A 52 -5.79 7.61 -1.40
C ARG A 52 -4.59 8.42 -0.95
N ALA A 53 -4.60 9.73 -1.17
CA ALA A 53 -3.55 10.65 -0.75
C ALA A 53 -3.38 10.73 0.77
N ARG A 54 -4.44 10.43 1.54
CA ARG A 54 -4.42 10.36 3.00
C ARG A 54 -3.72 9.09 3.51
N PHE A 55 -3.94 7.96 2.85
CA PHE A 55 -3.39 6.66 3.28
C PHE A 55 -2.09 6.25 2.59
N ARG A 56 -1.68 6.96 1.52
CA ARG A 56 -0.50 6.58 0.72
C ARG A 56 0.30 7.81 0.31
N ARG A 57 1.64 7.66 0.39
CA ARG A 57 2.60 8.63 -0.13
C ARG A 57 2.54 8.74 -1.65
N CYS A 58 2.65 9.96 -2.16
CA CYS A 58 2.82 10.26 -3.57
C CYS A 58 3.98 9.43 -4.14
N PHE A 59 3.73 8.74 -5.24
CA PHE A 59 4.73 7.90 -5.89
C PHE A 59 5.77 8.69 -6.69
N ASN A 60 5.50 9.98 -6.93
CA ASN A 60 6.48 10.88 -7.51
C ASN A 60 7.40 11.38 -6.39
N CYS A 61 6.92 12.27 -5.52
CA CYS A 61 7.79 12.94 -4.55
C CYS A 61 7.93 12.27 -3.17
N GLY A 62 7.23 11.16 -2.90
CA GLY A 62 7.27 10.46 -1.60
C GLY A 62 6.51 11.14 -0.45
N LYS A 63 5.89 12.31 -0.66
CA LYS A 63 5.12 13.03 0.39
C LYS A 63 3.66 12.56 0.47
N MET A 64 3.03 12.67 1.64
CA MET A 64 1.59 12.39 1.83
C MET A 64 0.74 13.62 1.45
N GLY A 65 -0.59 13.45 1.41
CA GLY A 65 -1.55 14.54 1.16
C GLY A 65 -1.85 14.81 -0.31
N HIS A 66 -1.13 14.17 -1.24
CA HIS A 66 -1.50 14.11 -2.65
C HIS A 66 -1.03 12.78 -3.28
N ILE A 67 -1.49 12.50 -4.49
CA ILE A 67 -1.05 11.37 -5.31
C ILE A 67 -0.15 11.87 -6.45
N SER A 68 0.49 10.95 -7.19
CA SER A 68 1.34 11.34 -8.32
C SER A 68 0.64 12.09 -9.44
N ALA A 69 -0.66 11.88 -9.63
CA ALA A 69 -1.41 12.61 -10.65
C ALA A 69 -1.55 14.10 -10.29
N ASP A 70 -1.64 14.41 -8.99
CA ASP A 70 -1.76 15.77 -8.45
C ASP A 70 -0.42 16.32 -7.95
N CYS A 71 0.69 15.66 -8.31
CA CYS A 71 2.01 16.07 -7.84
C CYS A 71 2.56 17.23 -8.67
N THR A 72 2.89 18.33 -8.00
CA THR A 72 3.47 19.52 -8.64
C THR A 72 4.95 19.36 -8.99
N LYS A 73 5.65 18.36 -8.44
CA LYS A 73 7.05 18.05 -8.80
C LYS A 73 7.12 17.43 -10.20
N PRO A 74 8.21 17.65 -10.96
CA PRO A 74 8.42 16.98 -12.25
C PRO A 74 8.44 15.45 -12.09
N ALA A 75 7.84 14.73 -13.04
CA ALA A 75 7.60 13.28 -12.99
C ALA A 75 8.87 12.39 -13.04
N ASN A 76 10.05 13.01 -13.24
CA ASN A 76 11.34 12.34 -13.29
C ASN A 76 11.95 12.10 -11.90
N ASN A 77 11.40 12.70 -10.84
CA ASN A 77 11.86 12.48 -9.47
C ASN A 77 11.11 11.35 -8.79
N LYS A 78 11.05 10.16 -9.42
CA LYS A 78 10.38 9.00 -8.81
C LYS A 78 11.05 8.68 -7.48
N ALA A 79 10.26 8.65 -6.41
CA ALA A 79 10.71 8.27 -5.09
C ALA A 79 10.80 6.75 -4.98
N CYS A 80 11.91 6.28 -4.42
CA CYS A 80 12.15 4.89 -4.17
C CYS A 80 11.22 4.38 -3.08
N TYR A 81 10.41 3.35 -3.37
CA TYR A 81 9.55 2.73 -2.35
C TYR A 81 10.31 1.95 -1.28
N ASN A 82 11.60 1.71 -1.50
CA ASN A 82 12.45 0.99 -0.57
C ASN A 82 13.05 1.93 0.49
N CYS A 83 13.74 2.99 0.05
CA CYS A 83 14.48 3.89 0.94
C CYS A 83 13.89 5.31 1.02
N GLY A 84 12.87 5.65 0.21
CA GLY A 84 12.24 6.97 0.19
C GLY A 84 12.99 8.05 -0.61
N ASN A 85 14.21 7.78 -1.08
CA ASN A 85 15.01 8.75 -1.83
C ASN A 85 14.51 8.93 -3.27
N GLU A 86 14.63 10.14 -3.80
CA GLU A 86 14.33 10.46 -5.20
C GLU A 86 15.47 10.10 -6.16
N GLY A 87 15.16 9.91 -7.44
CA GLY A 87 16.12 9.62 -8.51
C GLY A 87 16.22 8.14 -8.91
N HIS A 88 15.56 7.23 -8.19
CA HIS A 88 15.44 5.82 -8.55
C HIS A 88 14.16 5.20 -7.98
N ILE A 89 13.74 4.07 -8.54
CA ILE A 89 12.62 3.28 -8.00
C ILE A 89 13.14 2.11 -7.16
N ALA A 90 12.26 1.45 -6.40
CA ALA A 90 12.65 0.33 -5.55
C ALA A 90 13.35 -0.83 -6.28
N LYS A 91 13.15 -0.97 -7.60
CA LYS A 91 13.85 -1.98 -8.41
C LYS A 91 15.33 -1.66 -8.62
N ASP A 92 15.64 -0.38 -8.73
CA ASP A 92 16.99 0.15 -8.97
C ASP A 92 17.60 0.70 -7.66
N CYS A 93 17.05 0.29 -6.51
CA CYS A 93 17.52 0.76 -5.23
C CYS A 93 18.85 0.11 -4.86
N PRO A 94 19.91 0.88 -4.58
CA PRO A 94 21.20 0.34 -4.17
C PRO A 94 21.18 -0.23 -2.74
N ASN A 95 20.18 0.17 -1.94
CA ASN A 95 20.00 -0.36 -0.59
C ASN A 95 19.32 -1.73 -0.64
N PRO A 96 19.65 -2.65 0.29
CA PRO A 96 18.93 -3.91 0.43
C PRO A 96 17.43 -3.64 0.57
N LYS A 97 16.59 -4.56 0.08
CA LYS A 97 15.14 -4.44 0.24
C LYS A 97 14.85 -4.35 1.73
N ALA A 98 14.19 -3.27 2.15
CA ALA A 98 13.58 -3.10 3.45
C ALA A 98 12.43 -4.11 3.53
N SER A 99 12.80 -5.36 3.76
CA SER A 99 11.90 -6.45 4.06
C SER A 99 11.58 -6.36 5.55
N GLU A 100 10.45 -5.71 5.86
CA GLU A 100 9.66 -5.90 7.09
C GLU A 100 8.37 -6.66 6.76
#